data_AF-A0A3P5Z0K1-F1
#
_entry.id   AF-A0A3P5Z0K1-F1
#
_cell.length_a   1.000
_cell.length_b   1.000
_cell.length_c   1.000
_cell.angle_alpha   90.00
_cell.angle_beta   90.00
_cell.angle_gamma   90.00
#
_symmetry.space_group_name_H-M   'P 1'
#
loop_
_entity.id
_entity.type
_entity.pdbx_description
1 polymer ?
#
loop_
_entity_poly.entity_id
_entity_poly.type
_entity_poly.pdbx_seq_one_letter_code
_entity_poly.pdbx_strand_id
1 'polypeptide(L)' 'MENMLQHSPCQSFGTDCKELIAMIKEPHEWPSFATELEKIETLQICFPDFKITYVPRVRNQFADF' A
#
# COMPACT_ATOMS: atom_id res chain seq x y z
N MET A 1 -9.98 -7.39 -26.33
CA MET A 1 -8.51 -7.47 -26.42
C MET A 1 -7.99 -7.09 -25.05
N GLU A 2 -7.61 -8.08 -24.24
CA GLU A 2 -7.00 -7.83 -22.93
C GLU A 2 -5.52 -7.53 -23.16
N ASN A 3 -5.06 -6.42 -22.62
CA ASN A 3 -3.70 -5.92 -22.76
C ASN A 3 -2.88 -6.46 -21.57
N MET A 4 -1.68 -7.03 -21.82
CA MET A 4 -0.75 -7.49 -20.78
C MET A 4 -0.34 -6.42 -19.75
N LEU A 5 -0.62 -5.13 -20.00
CA LEU A 5 -0.44 -4.04 -19.03
C LEU A 5 -1.44 -4.05 -17.87
N GLN A 6 -2.50 -4.88 -17.91
CA GLN A 6 -3.61 -4.78 -16.95
C GLN A 6 -3.47 -5.62 -15.67
N HIS A 7 -2.51 -6.53 -15.55
CA HIS A 7 -2.42 -7.36 -14.35
C HIS A 7 -0.97 -7.53 -13.89
N SER A 8 -0.50 -6.62 -13.02
CA SER A 8 0.39 -7.10 -11.96
C SER A 8 -0.44 -8.06 -11.11
N PRO A 9 -0.07 -9.34 -10.96
CA PRO A 9 -0.86 -10.30 -10.19
C PRO A 9 -0.97 -9.94 -8.71
N CYS A 10 -0.16 -8.98 -8.24
CA CYS A 10 -0.16 -8.50 -6.87
C CYS A 10 -0.35 -6.98 -6.84
N GLN A 11 -1.62 -6.55 -6.85
CA GLN A 11 -2.01 -5.18 -6.48
C GLN A 11 -2.47 -5.13 -5.01
N SER A 12 -2.39 -6.26 -4.29
CA SER A 12 -2.76 -6.37 -2.88
C SER A 12 -1.53 -6.53 -2.01
N PHE A 13 -1.22 -5.51 -1.22
CA PHE A 13 -0.11 -5.50 -0.28
C PHE A 13 -0.62 -5.69 1.15
N GLY A 14 0.09 -6.50 1.92
CA GLY A 14 -0.10 -6.66 3.35
C GLY A 14 0.97 -5.88 4.12
N THR A 15 0.58 -5.20 5.19
CA THR A 15 1.50 -4.61 6.16
C THR A 15 1.05 -4.96 7.59
N ASP A 16 1.98 -5.25 8.48
CA ASP A 16 1.70 -5.38 9.92
C ASP A 16 1.86 -4.06 10.68
N CYS A 17 2.17 -2.97 9.98
CA CYS A 17 2.30 -1.64 10.54
C CYS A 17 0.94 -0.93 10.57
N LYS A 18 0.35 -0.82 11.76
CA LYS A 18 -0.90 -0.05 11.96
C LYS A 18 -0.71 1.44 11.70
N GLU A 19 0.47 1.97 11.99
CA GLU A 19 0.78 3.38 11.75
C GLU A 19 0.77 3.70 10.26
N LEU A 20 1.30 2.81 9.41
CA LEU A 20 1.24 2.99 7.95
C LEU A 20 -0.21 3.10 7.44
N ILE A 21 -1.13 2.30 7.98
CA ILE A 21 -2.55 2.40 7.65
C ILE A 21 -3.13 3.75 8.08
N ALA A 22 -2.74 4.26 9.26
CA ALA A 22 -3.16 5.58 9.72
C ALA A 22 -2.56 6.70 8.85
N MET A 23 -1.29 6.60 8.47
CA MET A 23 -0.60 7.55 7.59
C MET A 23 -1.28 7.66 6.22
N ILE A 24 -1.68 6.53 5.64
CA ILE A 24 -2.39 6.54 4.34
C ILE A 24 -3.78 7.16 4.47
N LYS A 25 -4.46 6.97 5.61
CA LYS A 25 -5.80 7.50 5.85
C LYS A 25 -5.79 9.01 6.10
N GLU A 26 -4.85 9.49 6.91
CA GLU A 26 -4.74 10.89 7.32
C GLU A 26 -3.32 11.43 7.03
N PRO A 27 -2.90 11.54 5.76
CA PRO A 27 -1.51 11.84 5.39
C PRO A 27 -1.02 13.19 5.89
N HIS A 28 -1.93 14.14 6.11
CA HIS A 28 -1.63 15.47 6.63
C HIS A 28 -1.15 15.48 8.09
N GLU A 29 -1.43 14.44 8.88
CA GLU A 29 -0.91 14.29 10.24
C GLU A 29 0.57 13.84 10.25
N TRP A 30 1.11 13.42 9.10
CA TRP A 30 2.43 12.81 8.97
C TRP A 30 3.31 13.53 7.93
N PRO A 31 3.55 14.85 8.08
CA PRO A 31 4.22 15.67 7.07
C PRO A 31 5.66 15.22 6.76
N SER A 32 6.32 14.54 7.70
CA SER A 32 7.65 13.97 7.48
C SER A 32 7.68 12.85 6.44
N PHE A 33 6.54 12.25 6.09
CA PHE A 33 6.40 11.18 5.10
C PHE A 33 5.66 11.63 3.84
N ALA A 34 5.52 12.95 3.61
CA ALA A 34 4.71 13.48 2.52
C ALA A 34 5.10 12.93 1.14
N THR A 35 6.41 12.81 0.86
CA THR A 35 6.91 12.30 -0.42
C THR A 35 6.55 10.83 -0.64
N GLU A 36 6.62 10.01 0.41
CA GLU A 36 6.28 8.59 0.39
C GLU A 36 4.77 8.39 0.23
N LEU A 37 3.96 9.19 0.93
CA LEU A 37 2.51 9.13 0.87
C LEU A 37 1.97 9.59 -0.49
N GLU A 38 2.56 10.62 -1.10
CA GLU A 38 2.22 11.06 -2.47
C GLU A 38 2.46 9.94 -3.50
N LYS A 39 3.54 9.16 -3.35
CA LYS A 39 3.79 8.00 -4.21
C LYS A 39 2.73 6.92 -4.03
N ILE A 40 2.32 6.64 -2.79
CA ILE A 40 1.26 5.66 -2.51
C ILE A 40 -0.08 6.13 -3.09
N GLU A 41 -0.41 7.41 -2.95
CA GLU A 41 -1.61 8.01 -3.54
C GLU A 41 -1.58 7.92 -5.07
N THR A 42 -0.44 8.23 -5.69
CA THR A 42 -0.25 8.08 -7.14
C THR A 42 -0.49 6.64 -7.58
N LEU A 43 0.01 5.65 -6.84
CA LEU A 43 -0.24 4.23 -7.13
C LEU A 43 -1.73 3.88 -6.99
N GLN A 44 -2.42 4.39 -5.97
CA GLN A 44 -3.87 4.20 -5.81
C GLN A 44 -4.68 4.79 -6.97
N ILE A 45 -4.26 5.93 -7.52
CA ILE A 45 -4.91 6.57 -8.66
C ILE A 45 -4.64 5.80 -9.97
N CYS A 46 -3.39 5.38 -10.19
CA CYS A 46 -3.00 4.71 -11.42
C CYS A 46 -3.47 3.26 -11.51
N PHE A 47 -3.72 2.59 -10.38
CA PHE A 47 -4.02 1.17 -10.31
C PHE A 47 -5.32 0.91 -9.51
N PRO A 48 -6.46 0.68 -10.17
CA PRO A 48 -7.76 0.53 -9.49
C PRO A 48 -7.84 -0.55 -8.42
N ASP A 49 -7.06 -1.63 -8.57
CA ASP A 49 -7.03 -2.74 -7.62
C ASP A 49 -5.93 -2.61 -6.55
N PHE A 50 -5.18 -1.51 -6.55
CA PHE A 50 -4.12 -1.27 -5.57
C PHE A 50 -4.69 -1.08 -4.17
N LYS A 51 -4.30 -1.96 -3.25
CA LYS A 51 -4.70 -1.90 -1.85
C LYS A 51 -3.55 -2.25 -0.91
N ILE A 52 -3.47 -1.53 0.19
CA ILE A 52 -2.60 -1.84 1.32
C ILE A 52 -3.52 -2.19 2.50
N THR A 53 -3.37 -3.39 3.06
CA THR A 53 -4.23 -3.89 4.13
C THR A 53 -3.41 -4.32 5.33
N TYR A 54 -4.00 -4.13 6.51
CA TYR A 54 -3.39 -4.63 7.74
C TYR A 54 -3.41 -6.16 7.77
N VAL A 55 -2.26 -6.77 8.02
CA VAL A 55 -2.11 -8.20 8.32
C VAL A 55 -1.41 -8.35 9.68
N PRO A 56 -1.87 -9.21 10.59
CA PRO A 56 -1.15 -9.45 11.84
C PRO A 56 0.28 -9.90 11.57
N ARG A 57 1.24 -9.47 12.40
CA ARG A 57 2.67 -9.80 12.27
C ARG A 57 2.95 -11.30 12.09
N VAL A 58 2.22 -12.13 12.84
CA VAL A 58 2.24 -13.60 12.73
C VAL A 58 1.90 -14.13 11.32
N ARG A 59 1.23 -13.34 10.48
CA ARG A 59 0.92 -13.64 9.07
C ARG A 59 1.82 -12.91 8.08
N ASN A 60 2.76 -12.07 8.56
CA ASN A 60 3.72 -11.31 7.76
C ASN A 60 5.16 -11.86 7.87
N GLN A 61 5.33 -13.08 8.38
CA GLN A 61 6.64 -13.64 8.74
C GLN A 61 7.66 -13.66 7.59
N PHE A 62 7.21 -13.77 6.34
CA PHE A 62 8.10 -13.75 5.18
C PHE A 62 8.76 -12.40 4.93
N ALA A 63 8.09 -11.29 5.28
CA ALA A 63 8.62 -9.94 5.13
C ALA A 63 9.33 -9.44 6.40
N ASP A 64 9.07 -10.09 7.53
CA ASP A 64 9.69 -9.80 8.83
C ASP A 64 11.08 -10.42 9.02
N PHE A 65 11.45 -11.40 8.18
CA PHE A 65 12.70 -12.16 8.24
C PHE A 65 13.77 -11.57 7.32
#